data_AF-A0ABD2MV65-F1
#
_entry.id   AF-A0ABD2MV65-F1
#
_cell.length_a   1.000
_cell.length_b   1.000
_cell.length_c   1.000
_cell.angle_alpha   90.00
_cell.angle_beta   90.00
_cell.angle_gamma   90.00
#
_symmetry.space_group_name_H-M   'P 1'
#
loop_
_entity.id
_entity.type
_entity.pdbx_description
1 polymer ?
#
loop_
_entity_poly.entity_id
_entity_poly.type
_entity_poly.pdbx_seq_one_letter_code
_entity_poly.pdbx_strand_id
1 'polypeptide(L)'
;MGGQEHFYLETQAVIAVPKIEDDEIELHCSTQNPTELSKLVAKVLGLGQNKVITKVKRLGGGFGGKESKPAVVGIPAAVAALKLGRPIRVMLDRDEDILISGGRHPFQMKYKVAFDDCGKILGCKIAIYCNAGYSTDLSPS
;
A
#
# COMPACT_ATOMS: atom_id res chain seq x y z
N MET A 1 11.13 -1.42 19.59
CA MET A 1 11.68 -1.56 18.23
C MET A 1 11.09 -0.44 17.37
N GLY A 2 11.93 0.34 16.70
CA GLY A 2 11.48 1.43 15.83
C GLY A 2 10.75 0.93 14.57
N GLY A 3 10.09 1.84 13.86
CA GLY A 3 9.57 1.57 12.52
C GLY A 3 10.67 1.57 11.46
N GLN A 4 10.30 1.29 10.22
CA GLN A 4 11.24 1.25 9.09
C GLN A 4 10.53 1.66 7.80
N GLU A 5 11.18 2.51 7.01
CA GLU A 5 10.72 2.87 5.67
C GLU A 5 11.10 1.79 4.65
N HIS A 6 10.25 1.56 3.65
CA HIS A 6 10.50 0.57 2.59
C HIS A 6 11.64 1.00 1.68
N PHE A 7 11.66 2.28 1.32
CA PHE A 7 12.69 2.90 0.50
C PHE A 7 12.95 2.17 -0.85
N TYR A 8 11.90 1.64 -1.47
CA TYR A 8 11.97 1.20 -2.87
C TYR A 8 12.47 2.34 -3.77
N LEU A 9 13.31 2.04 -4.76
CA LEU A 9 13.98 3.09 -5.55
C LEU A 9 13.02 3.82 -6.50
N GLU A 10 12.04 3.10 -7.06
CA GLU A 10 10.92 3.71 -7.77
C GLU A 10 9.82 4.05 -6.77
N THR A 11 9.45 5.32 -6.61
CA THR A 11 8.34 5.76 -5.73
C THR A 11 6.96 5.23 -6.20
N GLN A 12 5.90 5.50 -5.44
CA GLN A 12 4.53 5.24 -5.85
C GLN A 12 4.24 5.97 -7.16
N ALA A 13 3.84 5.21 -8.18
CA ALA A 13 3.63 5.75 -9.51
C ALA A 13 2.46 5.05 -10.21
N VAL A 14 1.72 5.83 -10.99
CA VAL A 14 0.60 5.36 -11.79
C VAL A 14 0.41 6.23 -13.04
N ILE A 15 -0.01 5.59 -14.13
CA ILE A 15 -0.60 6.26 -15.28
C ILE A 15 -2.02 5.72 -15.42
N ALA A 16 -3.00 6.62 -15.36
CA ALA A 16 -4.41 6.32 -15.56
C ALA A 16 -4.82 6.81 -16.96
N VAL A 17 -5.30 5.90 -17.80
CA VAL A 17 -5.68 6.15 -19.19
C VAL A 17 -7.18 5.88 -19.34
N PRO A 18 -8.01 6.93 -19.41
CA PRO A 18 -9.43 6.74 -19.68
C PRO A 18 -9.61 6.32 -21.14
N LYS A 19 -10.54 5.40 -21.41
CA LYS A 19 -10.95 5.06 -22.77
C LYS A 19 -12.02 6.05 -23.24
N ILE A 20 -12.16 6.15 -24.56
CA ILE A 20 -13.11 7.07 -25.20
C ILE A 20 -14.55 6.56 -25.05
N GLU A 21 -14.73 5.25 -24.94
CA GLU A 21 -16.02 4.57 -24.88
C GLU A 21 -16.20 3.88 -23.52
N ASP A 22 -17.47 3.75 -23.11
CA ASP A 22 -17.94 2.93 -21.98
C ASP A 22 -17.37 3.21 -20.59
N ASP A 23 -16.81 4.40 -20.34
CA ASP A 23 -16.19 4.79 -19.05
C ASP A 23 -15.11 3.80 -18.58
N GLU A 24 -14.49 3.07 -19.50
CA GLU A 24 -13.41 2.15 -19.17
C GLU A 24 -12.13 2.91 -18.80
N ILE A 25 -11.34 2.33 -17.89
CA ILE A 25 -10.07 2.92 -17.47
C ILE A 25 -8.98 1.86 -17.33
N GLU A 26 -7.81 2.19 -17.89
CA GLU A 26 -6.61 1.38 -17.79
C GLU A 26 -5.58 2.07 -16.87
N LEU A 27 -5.09 1.34 -15.89
CA LEU A 27 -4.08 1.79 -14.93
C LEU A 27 -2.77 1.05 -15.20
N HIS A 28 -1.69 1.76 -15.48
CA HIS A 28 -0.33 1.24 -15.41
C HIS A 28 0.27 1.66 -14.08
N CYS A 29 0.27 0.76 -13.10
CA CYS A 29 0.60 1.10 -11.72
C CYS A 29 1.79 0.28 -11.21
N SER A 30 2.65 0.94 -10.45
CA SER A 30 3.67 0.26 -9.66
C SER A 30 3.02 -0.30 -8.39
N THR A 31 2.44 -1.51 -8.50
CA THR A 31 1.69 -2.19 -7.44
C THR A 31 2.02 -3.68 -7.37
N GLN A 32 2.03 -4.23 -6.15
CA GLN A 32 2.12 -5.67 -5.88
C GLN A 32 0.75 -6.35 -5.91
N ASN A 33 -0.35 -5.60 -5.82
CA ASN A 33 -1.71 -6.13 -5.79
C ASN A 33 -2.63 -5.39 -6.80
N PRO A 34 -2.51 -5.70 -8.10
CA PRO A 34 -3.33 -5.06 -9.13
C PRO A 34 -4.83 -5.36 -8.98
N THR A 35 -5.19 -6.54 -8.48
CA THR A 35 -6.57 -6.94 -8.27
C THR A 35 -7.26 -6.05 -7.24
N GLU A 36 -6.61 -5.79 -6.10
CA GLU A 36 -7.17 -4.95 -5.06
C GLU A 36 -7.28 -3.49 -5.52
N LEU A 37 -6.26 -2.99 -6.23
CA LEU A 37 -6.32 -1.65 -6.81
C LEU A 37 -7.50 -1.49 -7.78
N SER A 38 -7.70 -2.44 -8.70
CA SER A 38 -8.86 -2.43 -9.62
C SER A 38 -10.19 -2.42 -8.87
N LYS A 39 -10.33 -3.21 -7.80
CA LYS A 39 -11.55 -3.25 -6.98
C LYS A 39 -11.83 -1.91 -6.31
N LEU A 40 -10.81 -1.31 -5.69
CA LEU A 40 -10.95 -0.03 -4.99
C LEU A 40 -11.28 1.11 -5.95
N VAL A 41 -10.62 1.16 -7.11
CA VAL A 41 -10.91 2.16 -8.14
C VAL A 41 -12.32 2.00 -8.68
N ALA A 42 -12.74 0.78 -9.03
CA ALA A 42 -14.10 0.52 -9.49
C ALA A 42 -15.15 0.97 -8.46
N LYS A 43 -14.92 0.66 -7.18
CA LYS A 43 -15.79 1.06 -6.08
C LYS A 43 -15.92 2.59 -5.94
N VAL A 44 -14.81 3.32 -6.03
CA VAL A 44 -14.82 4.80 -5.90
C VAL A 44 -15.47 5.46 -7.11
N LEU A 45 -15.26 4.93 -8.32
CA LEU A 45 -15.82 5.47 -9.55
C LEU A 45 -17.28 5.04 -9.79
N GLY A 46 -17.81 4.10 -9.03
CA GLY A 46 -19.15 3.53 -9.26
C GLY A 46 -19.22 2.67 -10.54
N LEU A 47 -18.10 2.11 -10.99
CA LEU A 47 -18.01 1.30 -12.20
C LEU A 47 -18.06 -0.20 -11.88
N GLY A 48 -18.46 -0.99 -12.87
CA GLY A 48 -18.24 -2.44 -12.84
C GLY A 48 -16.75 -2.77 -12.83
N GLN A 49 -16.34 -3.79 -12.07
CA GLN A 49 -14.92 -4.16 -11.97
C GLN A 49 -14.32 -4.57 -13.33
N ASN A 50 -15.14 -5.06 -14.26
CA ASN A 50 -14.75 -5.37 -15.64
C ASN A 50 -14.32 -4.14 -16.45
N LYS A 51 -14.68 -2.92 -16.03
CA LYS A 51 -14.30 -1.66 -16.68
C LYS A 51 -12.96 -1.10 -16.19
N VAL A 52 -12.33 -1.71 -15.18
CA VAL A 52 -11.09 -1.21 -14.55
C VAL A 52 -9.95 -2.20 -14.70
N ILE A 53 -9.04 -1.91 -15.63
CA ILE A 53 -7.93 -2.80 -15.98
C ILE A 53 -6.64 -2.27 -15.33
N THR A 54 -6.05 -3.00 -14.39
CA THR A 54 -4.74 -2.65 -13.81
C THR A 54 -3.65 -3.54 -14.39
N LYS A 55 -2.66 -2.93 -15.07
CA LYS A 55 -1.50 -3.60 -15.65
C LYS A 55 -0.23 -3.26 -14.88
N VAL A 56 0.60 -4.28 -14.67
CA VAL A 56 1.91 -4.16 -14.01
C VAL A 56 2.94 -4.88 -14.87
N LYS A 57 4.01 -4.18 -15.27
CA LYS A 57 5.12 -4.79 -16.02
C LYS A 57 6.27 -5.20 -15.12
N ARG A 58 6.73 -4.27 -14.29
CA ARG A 58 7.78 -4.43 -13.27
C ARG A 58 7.61 -3.34 -12.21
N LEU A 59 8.27 -3.51 -11.07
CA LEU A 59 8.40 -2.48 -10.03
C LEU A 59 9.90 -2.23 -9.76
N GLY A 60 10.28 -0.99 -9.48
CA GLY A 60 11.61 -0.63 -8.97
C GLY A 60 11.73 -0.85 -7.45
N GLY A 61 11.32 -2.02 -6.98
CA GLY A 61 11.17 -2.36 -5.55
C GLY A 61 9.76 -2.14 -5.01
N GLY A 62 9.41 -2.84 -3.94
CA GLY A 62 8.08 -2.77 -3.29
C GLY A 62 8.12 -3.12 -1.80
N PHE A 63 8.70 -4.26 -1.44
CA PHE A 63 8.97 -4.66 -0.04
C PHE A 63 7.75 -4.62 0.90
N GLY A 64 6.54 -4.78 0.37
CA GLY A 64 5.27 -4.68 1.10
C GLY A 64 4.61 -3.30 1.00
N GLY A 65 5.40 -2.23 0.82
CA GLY A 65 4.88 -0.86 0.72
C GLY A 65 4.10 -0.58 -0.57
N LYS A 66 4.09 -1.51 -1.53
CA LYS A 66 3.28 -1.44 -2.75
C LYS A 66 2.15 -2.47 -2.79
N GLU A 67 1.77 -3.04 -1.65
CA GLU A 67 0.65 -3.99 -1.56
C GLU A 67 -0.70 -3.26 -1.52
N SER A 68 -0.96 -2.44 -0.50
CA SER A 68 -2.21 -1.67 -0.35
C SER A 68 -2.07 -0.20 -0.76
N LYS A 69 -0.90 0.39 -0.52
CA LYS A 69 -0.64 1.83 -0.67
C LYS A 69 -0.73 2.39 -2.09
N PRO A 70 -0.56 1.64 -3.19
CA PRO A 70 -0.75 2.20 -4.53
C PRO A 70 -2.15 2.80 -4.76
N ALA A 71 -3.15 2.43 -3.95
CA ALA A 71 -4.47 3.07 -3.93
C ALA A 71 -4.41 4.59 -3.69
N VAL A 72 -3.43 5.08 -2.91
CA VAL A 72 -3.29 6.52 -2.59
C VAL A 72 -2.99 7.38 -3.82
N VAL A 73 -2.36 6.81 -4.85
CA VAL A 73 -2.10 7.50 -6.12
C VAL A 73 -3.07 7.03 -7.22
N GLY A 74 -3.43 5.74 -7.22
CA GLY A 74 -4.25 5.14 -8.28
C GLY A 74 -5.69 5.65 -8.31
N ILE A 75 -6.34 5.77 -7.16
CA ILE A 75 -7.72 6.27 -7.06
C ILE A 75 -7.83 7.74 -7.52
N PRO A 76 -7.06 8.70 -6.97
CA PRO A 76 -7.17 10.09 -7.42
C PRO A 76 -6.77 10.28 -8.88
N ALA A 77 -5.76 9.54 -9.38
CA ALA A 77 -5.39 9.58 -10.80
C ALA A 77 -6.54 9.08 -11.69
N ALA A 78 -7.23 8.01 -11.29
CA ALA A 78 -8.38 7.46 -12.02
C ALA A 78 -9.56 8.44 -12.05
N VAL A 79 -9.88 9.06 -10.91
CA VAL A 79 -10.92 10.10 -10.81
C VAL A 79 -10.60 11.29 -11.72
N ALA A 80 -9.35 11.79 -11.66
CA ALA A 80 -8.92 12.91 -12.49
C ALA A 80 -8.95 12.56 -13.99
N ALA A 81 -8.52 11.36 -14.35
CA ALA A 81 -8.49 10.89 -15.73
C ALA A 81 -9.88 10.88 -16.37
N LEU A 82 -10.87 10.27 -15.71
CA LEU A 82 -12.25 10.24 -16.21
C LEU A 82 -12.86 11.65 -16.25
N LYS A 83 -12.67 12.44 -15.18
CA LYS A 83 -13.21 13.80 -15.13
C LYS A 83 -12.68 14.71 -16.24
N LEU A 84 -11.40 14.56 -16.59
CA LEU A 84 -10.73 15.41 -17.58
C LEU A 84 -10.72 14.81 -18.99
N GLY A 85 -11.21 13.57 -19.16
CA GLY A 85 -11.22 12.85 -20.42
C GLY A 85 -9.83 12.67 -21.04
N ARG A 86 -8.78 12.59 -20.23
CA ARG A 86 -7.38 12.50 -20.72
C ARG A 86 -6.49 11.68 -19.79
N PRO A 87 -5.38 11.11 -20.30
CA PRO A 87 -4.44 10.39 -19.47
C PRO A 87 -3.85 11.26 -18.35
N ILE A 88 -3.73 10.69 -17.15
CA ILE A 88 -3.14 11.33 -15.96
C ILE A 88 -1.98 10.47 -15.48
N ARG A 89 -0.85 11.11 -15.18
CA ARG A 89 0.32 10.46 -14.57
C ARG A 89 0.58 11.08 -13.21
N VAL A 90 0.81 10.23 -12.22
CA VAL A 90 1.27 10.62 -10.88
C VAL A 90 2.50 9.78 -10.55
N MET A 91 3.55 10.44 -10.07
CA MET A 91 4.70 9.80 -9.45
C MET A 91 5.08 10.70 -8.27
N LEU A 92 5.06 10.15 -7.07
CA LEU A 92 5.36 10.92 -5.87
C LEU A 92 6.84 11.27 -5.84
N ASP A 93 7.14 12.47 -5.34
CA ASP A 93 8.49 12.79 -4.89
C ASP A 93 8.81 11.98 -3.62
N ARG A 94 10.09 11.85 -3.30
CA ARG A 94 10.54 10.93 -2.24
C ARG A 94 9.99 11.31 -0.87
N ASP A 95 9.97 12.60 -0.55
CA ASP A 95 9.44 13.13 0.70
C ASP A 95 7.92 12.91 0.83
N GLU A 96 7.17 13.11 -0.25
CA GLU A 96 5.74 12.78 -0.31
C GLU A 96 5.50 11.28 -0.08
N ASP A 97 6.29 10.43 -0.72
CA ASP A 97 6.18 8.98 -0.63
C ASP A 97 6.39 8.46 0.79
N ILE A 98 7.46 8.94 1.46
CA ILE A 98 7.78 8.60 2.86
C ILE A 98 6.67 9.09 3.79
N LEU A 99 6.12 10.29 3.54
CA LEU A 99 5.08 10.86 4.38
C LEU A 99 3.75 10.08 4.28
N ILE A 100 3.39 9.64 3.06
CA ILE A 100 2.04 9.14 2.77
C ILE A 100 1.94 7.61 2.88
N SER A 101 2.96 6.87 2.45
CA SER A 101 2.86 5.42 2.24
C SER A 101 3.02 4.60 3.53
N GLY A 102 3.58 5.19 4.59
CA GLY A 102 3.85 4.51 5.85
C GLY A 102 4.92 3.43 5.71
N GLY A 103 5.11 2.65 6.77
CA GLY A 103 6.23 1.72 6.87
C GLY A 103 5.97 0.52 7.76
N ARG A 104 7.06 -0.15 8.16
CA ARG A 104 7.02 -1.19 9.18
C ARG A 104 6.51 -0.60 10.50
N HIS A 105 5.55 -1.30 11.09
CA HIS A 105 5.02 -1.03 12.41
C HIS A 105 6.12 -0.91 13.48
N PRO A 106 6.16 0.20 14.23
CA PRO A 106 6.86 0.26 15.49
C PRO A 106 6.21 -0.71 16.50
N PHE A 107 7.05 -1.43 17.26
CA PHE A 107 6.59 -2.36 18.29
C PHE A 107 7.16 -2.01 19.67
N GLN A 108 6.29 -2.07 20.67
CA GLN A 108 6.68 -2.09 22.08
C GLN A 108 6.42 -3.48 22.65
N MET A 109 7.43 -4.07 23.28
CA MET A 109 7.33 -5.41 23.88
C MET A 109 7.57 -5.30 25.38
N LYS A 110 6.66 -5.88 26.17
CA LYS A 110 6.83 -6.10 27.61
C LYS A 110 6.94 -7.60 27.84
N TYR A 111 8.06 -8.06 28.38
CA TYR A 111 8.29 -9.48 28.58
C TYR A 111 8.81 -9.79 29.98
N LYS A 112 8.46 -10.97 30.49
CA LYS A 112 9.00 -11.58 31.71
C LYS A 112 9.42 -13.01 31.39
N VAL A 113 10.70 -13.31 31.58
CA VAL A 113 11.29 -14.64 31.32
C VAL A 113 11.68 -15.26 32.66
N ALA A 114 11.37 -16.55 32.83
CA ALA A 114 11.87 -17.37 33.93
C ALA A 114 12.96 -18.30 33.40
N PHE A 115 14.07 -18.42 34.12
CA PHE A 115 15.19 -19.31 33.80
C PHE A 115 15.72 -19.97 35.07
N ASP A 116 16.33 -21.15 34.93
CA ASP A 116 17.03 -21.83 36.03
C ASP A 116 18.47 -21.30 36.22
N ASP A 117 19.17 -21.79 37.24
CA ASP A 117 20.54 -21.36 37.58
C ASP A 117 21.56 -21.69 36.47
N CYS A 118 21.25 -22.63 35.57
CA CYS A 118 22.05 -22.97 34.40
C CYS A 118 21.70 -22.08 33.18
N GLY A 119 20.75 -21.15 33.32
CA GLY A 119 20.29 -20.25 32.27
C GLY A 119 19.26 -20.86 31.31
N LYS A 120 18.73 -22.05 31.60
CA LYS A 120 17.69 -22.68 30.76
C LYS A 120 16.36 -21.96 30.96
N ILE A 121 15.76 -21.51 29.85
CA ILE A 121 14.44 -20.86 29.88
C ILE A 121 13.37 -21.87 30.31
N LEU A 122 12.64 -21.56 31.38
CA LEU A 122 11.55 -22.35 31.93
C LEU A 122 10.17 -21.84 31.48
N GLY A 123 10.07 -20.56 31.14
CA GLY A 123 8.83 -19.96 30.66
C GLY A 123 8.99 -18.49 30.31
N CYS A 124 8.05 -17.98 29.51
CA CYS A 124 8.05 -16.59 29.09
C CYS A 124 6.61 -16.07 28.99
N LYS A 125 6.37 -14.85 29.50
CA LYS A 125 5.16 -14.08 29.28
C LYS A 125 5.51 -12.83 28.48
N ILE A 126 4.88 -12.65 27.32
CA ILE A 126 5.16 -11.53 26.41
C ILE A 126 3.85 -10.82 26.08
N ALA A 127 3.83 -9.50 26.20
CA ALA A 127 2.82 -8.62 25.64
C ALA A 127 3.46 -7.75 24.56
N ILE A 128 2.86 -7.78 23.36
CA ILE A 128 3.37 -7.08 22.17
C ILE A 128 2.32 -6.03 21.77
N TYR A 129 2.76 -4.78 21.64
CA TYR A 129 1.95 -3.66 21.21
C TYR A 129 2.48 -3.16 19.87
N CYS A 130 1.58 -3.01 18.91
CA CYS A 130 1.86 -2.60 17.53
C CYS A 130 1.25 -1.21 17.30
N ASN A 131 2.00 -0.23 16.79
CA ASN A 131 1.42 1.03 16.36
C ASN A 131 0.96 0.95 14.91
N ALA A 132 -0.33 0.66 14.71
CA ALA A 132 -0.99 0.49 13.40
C ALA A 132 -1.17 1.78 12.58
N GLY A 133 -0.98 2.95 13.19
CA GLY A 133 -1.31 4.22 12.56
C GLY A 133 -2.81 4.52 12.57
N TYR A 134 -3.29 5.26 11.57
CA TYR A 134 -4.64 5.83 11.55
C TYR A 134 -5.72 4.90 10.98
N SER A 135 -5.34 3.83 10.28
CA SER A 135 -6.25 2.86 9.68
C SER A 135 -5.75 1.44 9.93
N THR A 136 -6.66 0.46 9.83
CA THR A 136 -6.30 -0.95 10.03
C THR A 136 -5.31 -1.42 8.97
N ASP A 137 -5.54 -1.08 7.69
CA ASP A 137 -4.73 -1.56 6.56
C ASP A 137 -4.50 -3.09 6.66
N LEU A 138 -3.25 -3.55 6.76
CA LEU A 138 -2.89 -4.95 6.97
C LEU A 138 -2.56 -5.30 8.43
N SER A 139 -2.78 -4.37 9.38
CA SER A 139 -2.73 -4.70 10.80
C SER A 139 -3.84 -5.67 11.15
N PRO A 140 -3.59 -6.68 12.00
CA PRO A 140 -4.64 -7.55 12.49
C PRO A 140 -5.66 -6.74 13.30
N SER A 141 -6.93 -6.87 12.92
CA SER A 141 -8.10 -6.34 13.63
C SER A 141 -8.59 -7.28 14.72
#